data_AF-A0AB38YTP7-F1
#
_entry.id   AF-A0AB38YTP7-F1
#
_cell.length_a   1.000
_cell.length_b   1.000
_cell.length_c   1.000
_cell.angle_alpha   90.00
_cell.angle_beta   90.00
_cell.angle_gamma   90.00
#
_symmetry.space_group_name_H-M   'P 1'
#
loop_
_entity.id
_entity.type
_entity.pdbx_description
1 polymer ?
#
loop_
_entity_poly.entity_id
_entity_poly.type
_entity_poly.pdbx_seq_one_letter_code
_entity_poly.pdbx_strand_id
1 'polypeptide(L)'
;MKIAIIGSGISGMYAAWKLSKHHDVTIFEKNAYFGGHTDTHDLFVDGRHVAVDSGFIVFNAHNYPLFCAMLNELGVSAQDSDMSFSVNNLVSGLQYNPSKKWSLFTRPQNFANSRFRSMISDLLRFYEANKALNIDEVDSEMTIEAYLDQHGYSDAFREEHLYPMCGALWSSPVEQVGEIPYKFVVSFFQHHRMLQLKDRPQWKTVKGGSATYIRAIQAQCSNIAWQHTAVQQVKRFDDHVEIHTDDQVLNFDWVIFAAHADDCLPLLYDATPLEQDILGSFSYQDNTMVVHRDLSIMPKSRSQWASWHVHVTPEHSKESGAKVHYGFTYWMNSLQNLSCSSQIFSTLNPNMPINPKQVFVTRHYRHPIFDRPAIDAQLRWSEISGVNRTSFCGAYWGWGFHEDGARSAQRVVDQIQVDA
;
A
#
# COMPACT_ATOMS: atom_id res chain seq x y z
N MET A 1 11.29 26.61 14.76
CA MET A 1 10.01 26.86 14.06
C MET A 1 8.91 26.02 14.71
N LYS A 2 7.68 26.52 14.68
CA LYS A 2 6.46 25.81 15.03
C LYS A 2 5.83 25.23 13.76
N ILE A 3 5.74 23.91 13.67
CA ILE A 3 5.34 23.19 12.46
C ILE A 3 4.04 22.42 12.70
N ALA A 4 3.04 22.65 11.86
CA ALA A 4 1.83 21.84 11.80
C ALA A 4 2.01 20.69 10.82
N ILE A 5 1.60 19.48 11.20
CA ILE A 5 1.56 18.31 10.32
C ILE A 5 0.11 17.82 10.26
N ILE A 6 -0.47 17.78 9.06
CA ILE A 6 -1.86 17.37 8.84
C ILE A 6 -1.86 15.95 8.30
N GLY A 7 -2.34 15.01 9.13
CA GLY A 7 -2.34 13.58 8.84
C GLY A 7 -1.24 12.84 9.59
N SER A 8 -1.59 11.71 10.20
CA SER A 8 -0.68 10.88 11.01
C SER A 8 -0.34 9.55 10.36
N GLY A 9 -0.45 9.45 9.03
CA GLY A 9 0.10 8.32 8.28
C GLY A 9 1.61 8.21 8.46
N ILE A 10 2.23 7.19 7.85
CA ILE A 10 3.69 7.02 7.89
C ILE A 10 4.47 8.28 7.53
N SER A 11 4.01 9.04 6.53
CA SER A 11 4.67 10.30 6.13
C SER A 11 4.65 11.33 7.26
N GLY A 12 3.49 11.56 7.88
CA GLY A 12 3.35 12.52 8.97
C GLY A 12 4.12 12.09 10.22
N MET A 13 4.06 10.81 10.56
CA MET A 13 4.78 10.24 11.71
C MET A 13 6.29 10.29 11.51
N TYR A 14 6.78 9.97 10.31
CA TYR A 14 8.20 10.03 9.98
C TYR A 14 8.71 11.48 10.01
N ALA A 15 7.97 12.42 9.40
CA ALA A 15 8.30 13.85 9.44
C ALA A 15 8.34 14.38 10.88
N ALA A 16 7.32 14.04 11.69
CA ALA A 16 7.25 14.47 13.09
C ALA A 16 8.39 13.91 13.94
N TRP A 17 8.71 12.62 13.78
CA TRP A 17 9.81 11.96 14.46
C TRP A 17 11.17 12.63 14.16
N LYS A 18 11.41 13.01 12.90
CA LYS A 18 12.62 13.74 12.51
C LYS A 18 12.65 15.18 13.01
N LEU A 19 11.58 15.94 12.74
CA LEU A 19 11.55 17.39 12.97
C LEU A 19 11.38 17.74 14.45
N SER A 20 10.73 16.90 15.25
CA SER A 20 10.58 17.14 16.70
C SER A 20 11.92 17.24 17.43
N LYS A 21 13.03 16.76 16.85
CA LYS A 21 14.37 16.92 17.46
C LYS A 21 14.83 18.39 17.54
N HIS A 22 14.31 19.25 16.67
CA HIS A 22 14.77 20.64 16.52
C HIS A 22 13.63 21.68 16.38
N HIS A 23 12.38 21.23 16.28
CA HIS A 23 11.22 22.07 16.02
C HIS A 23 10.05 21.73 16.95
N ASP A 24 9.16 22.69 17.17
CA ASP A 24 7.91 22.50 17.91
C ASP A 24 6.86 21.94 16.96
N VAL A 25 6.61 20.64 17.04
CA VAL A 25 5.74 19.93 16.08
C VAL A 25 4.36 19.69 16.69
N THR A 26 3.30 19.99 15.94
CA THR A 26 1.93 19.56 16.24
C THR A 26 1.38 18.70 15.12
N ILE A 27 0.90 17.50 15.44
CA ILE A 27 0.21 16.63 14.47
C ILE A 27 -1.30 16.75 14.67
N PHE A 28 -2.02 16.93 13.57
CA PHE A 28 -3.48 16.91 13.50
C PHE A 28 -3.94 15.63 12.79
N GLU A 29 -4.82 14.86 13.44
CA GLU A 29 -5.39 13.63 12.91
C GLU A 29 -6.91 13.64 13.06
N LYS A 30 -7.63 13.42 11.95
CA LYS A 30 -9.10 13.40 11.91
C LYS A 30 -9.70 12.14 12.53
N ASN A 31 -8.94 11.04 12.56
CA ASN A 31 -9.39 9.77 13.12
C ASN A 31 -9.19 9.70 14.64
N ALA A 32 -9.89 8.75 15.25
CA ALA A 32 -9.74 8.42 16.68
C ALA A 32 -8.42 7.69 17.02
N TYR A 33 -7.54 7.47 16.04
CA TYR A 33 -6.26 6.78 16.19
C TYR A 33 -5.22 7.42 15.28
N PHE A 34 -3.94 7.30 15.66
CA PHE A 34 -2.82 7.72 14.82
C PHE A 34 -2.28 6.56 13.99
N GLY A 35 -1.84 6.84 12.76
CA GLY A 35 -1.18 5.86 11.89
C GLY A 35 -1.82 5.72 10.49
N GLY A 36 -3.08 6.10 10.32
CA GLY A 36 -3.81 5.95 9.05
C GLY A 36 -3.81 4.49 8.57
N HIS A 37 -3.12 4.19 7.47
CA HIS A 37 -2.97 2.81 6.98
C HIS A 37 -2.11 1.92 7.90
N THR A 38 -1.39 2.47 8.87
CA THR A 38 -0.86 1.71 10.01
C THR A 38 -2.00 1.50 11.01
N ASP A 39 -2.73 0.40 10.82
CA ASP A 39 -3.93 0.07 11.59
C ASP A 39 -3.80 -1.35 12.14
N THR A 40 -3.60 -1.43 13.46
CA THR A 40 -3.46 -2.68 14.22
C THR A 40 -4.66 -2.85 15.14
N HIS A 41 -5.33 -4.00 15.04
CA HIS A 41 -6.48 -4.35 15.88
C HIS A 41 -6.07 -5.30 16.99
N ASP A 42 -6.32 -4.90 18.24
CA ASP A 42 -6.12 -5.75 19.41
C ASP A 42 -7.36 -6.64 19.61
N LEU A 43 -7.27 -7.89 19.14
CA LEU A 43 -8.35 -8.87 19.20
C LEU A 43 -8.18 -9.82 20.38
N PHE A 44 -9.29 -10.29 20.96
CA PHE A 44 -9.28 -11.36 21.96
C PHE A 44 -9.74 -12.68 21.34
N VAL A 45 -8.81 -13.59 21.06
CA VAL A 45 -9.03 -14.84 20.33
C VAL A 45 -8.37 -15.99 21.08
N ASP A 46 -9.08 -17.11 21.24
CA ASP A 46 -8.61 -18.30 21.97
C ASP A 46 -8.08 -17.98 23.39
N GLY A 47 -8.69 -17.00 24.07
CA GLY A 47 -8.28 -16.57 25.41
C GLY A 47 -7.00 -15.73 25.45
N ARG A 48 -6.55 -15.18 24.32
CA ARG A 48 -5.30 -14.41 24.20
C ARG A 48 -5.54 -13.11 23.44
N HIS A 49 -4.77 -12.08 23.76
CA HIS A 49 -4.68 -10.87 22.94
C HIS A 49 -3.80 -11.13 21.71
N VAL A 50 -4.30 -10.74 20.54
CA VAL A 50 -3.64 -10.90 19.25
C VAL A 50 -3.74 -9.57 18.50
N ALA A 51 -2.59 -9.00 18.16
CA ALA A 51 -2.50 -7.81 17.33
C ALA A 51 -2.55 -8.21 15.86
N VAL A 52 -3.53 -7.71 15.11
CA VAL A 52 -3.74 -8.03 13.69
C VAL A 52 -3.73 -6.75 12.86
N ASP A 53 -2.82 -6.66 11.90
CA ASP A 53 -2.75 -5.52 10.99
C ASP A 53 -3.74 -5.68 9.83
N SER A 54 -4.41 -4.60 9.45
CA SER A 54 -5.37 -4.62 8.32
C SER A 54 -5.02 -3.66 7.17
N GLY A 55 -4.06 -2.77 7.36
CA GLY A 55 -3.53 -1.91 6.30
C GLY A 55 -2.10 -2.30 5.94
N PHE A 56 -1.11 -1.62 6.52
CA PHE A 56 0.30 -1.96 6.37
C PHE A 56 0.69 -3.15 7.25
N ILE A 57 1.18 -4.23 6.62
CA ILE A 57 1.46 -5.52 7.28
C ILE A 57 2.96 -5.89 7.17
N VAL A 58 3.56 -5.75 5.99
CA VAL A 58 4.87 -6.32 5.67
C VAL A 58 5.82 -5.34 5.00
N PHE A 59 7.12 -5.55 5.20
CA PHE A 59 8.21 -4.81 4.58
C PHE A 59 9.45 -5.70 4.40
N ASN A 60 10.50 -5.19 3.76
CA ASN A 60 11.79 -5.88 3.69
C ASN A 60 12.96 -4.89 3.75
N ALA A 61 14.12 -5.33 4.22
CA ALA A 61 15.27 -4.43 4.44
C ALA A 61 15.87 -3.85 3.16
N HIS A 62 15.65 -4.48 2.00
CA HIS A 62 16.18 -4.01 0.72
C HIS A 62 15.37 -2.82 0.18
N ASN A 63 14.03 -2.94 0.19
CA ASN A 63 13.13 -1.93 -0.37
C ASN A 63 12.68 -0.89 0.64
N TYR A 64 12.89 -1.11 1.94
CA TYR A 64 12.42 -0.21 3.01
C TYR A 64 13.56 0.30 3.91
N PRO A 65 14.65 0.88 3.34
CA PRO A 65 15.80 1.29 4.14
C PRO A 65 15.48 2.36 5.18
N LEU A 66 14.68 3.38 4.85
CA LEU A 66 14.33 4.47 5.79
C LEU A 66 13.43 3.96 6.90
N PHE A 67 12.41 3.18 6.55
CA PHE A 67 11.53 2.59 7.55
C PHE A 67 12.29 1.63 8.49
N CYS A 68 13.18 0.78 7.96
CA CYS A 68 14.02 -0.09 8.78
C CYS A 68 14.94 0.70 9.71
N ALA A 69 15.55 1.79 9.22
CA ALA A 69 16.39 2.65 10.04
C ALA A 69 15.59 3.29 11.18
N MET A 70 14.38 3.78 10.90
CA MET A 70 13.47 4.33 11.91
C MET A 70 13.08 3.28 12.95
N LEU A 71 12.68 2.07 12.55
CA LEU A 71 12.34 1.00 13.50
C LEU A 71 13.53 0.66 14.42
N ASN A 72 14.74 0.58 13.85
CA ASN A 72 15.95 0.30 14.62
C ASN A 72 16.26 1.40 15.64
N GLU A 73 16.16 2.67 15.25
CA GLU A 73 16.39 3.81 16.15
C GLU A 73 15.34 3.88 17.28
N LEU A 74 14.08 3.54 16.96
CA LEU A 74 12.99 3.46 17.94
C LEU A 74 13.06 2.22 18.84
N GLY A 75 13.96 1.26 18.57
CA GLY A 75 14.04 -0.02 19.29
C GLY A 75 12.85 -0.95 19.01
N VAL A 76 12.14 -0.76 17.89
CA VAL A 76 10.97 -1.56 17.52
C VAL A 76 11.42 -2.80 16.77
N SER A 77 11.11 -3.97 17.34
CA SER A 77 11.50 -5.26 16.77
C SER A 77 10.62 -5.68 15.60
N ALA A 78 11.25 -6.31 14.61
CA ALA A 78 10.59 -6.98 13.49
C ALA A 78 10.87 -8.48 13.51
N GLN A 79 10.04 -9.25 12.81
CA GLN A 79 10.18 -10.71 12.67
C GLN A 79 9.94 -11.12 11.22
N ASP A 80 10.47 -12.27 10.83
CA ASP A 80 10.32 -12.79 9.47
C ASP A 80 8.85 -13.10 9.16
N SER A 81 8.43 -12.83 7.93
CA SER A 81 7.08 -13.03 7.42
C SER A 81 7.10 -14.00 6.24
N ASP A 82 6.16 -14.93 6.20
CA ASP A 82 5.92 -15.71 4.99
C ASP A 82 5.13 -14.86 3.99
N MET A 83 5.65 -14.70 2.78
CA MET A 83 5.01 -13.99 1.66
C MET A 83 4.68 -14.95 0.52
N SER A 84 4.21 -16.15 0.87
CA SER A 84 3.72 -17.07 -0.15
C SER A 84 2.49 -16.49 -0.85
N PHE A 85 2.37 -16.79 -2.15
CA PHE A 85 1.26 -16.37 -3.01
C PHE A 85 0.52 -17.60 -3.53
N SER A 86 -0.78 -17.52 -3.71
CA SER A 86 -1.52 -18.50 -4.50
C SER A 86 -2.75 -17.90 -5.18
N VAL A 87 -3.14 -18.52 -6.28
CA VAL A 87 -4.35 -18.18 -7.04
C VAL A 87 -5.28 -19.38 -7.03
N ASN A 88 -6.55 -19.11 -6.76
CA ASN A 88 -7.64 -20.06 -6.90
C ASN A 88 -8.68 -19.47 -7.84
N ASN A 89 -8.62 -19.91 -9.10
CA ASN A 89 -9.56 -19.51 -10.11
C ASN A 89 -10.74 -20.49 -10.18
N LEU A 90 -11.89 -20.09 -9.66
CA LEU A 90 -13.11 -20.89 -9.64
C LEU A 90 -13.80 -20.96 -11.01
N VAL A 91 -13.40 -20.10 -11.95
CA VAL A 91 -13.94 -20.04 -13.32
C VAL A 91 -13.18 -21.00 -14.23
N SER A 92 -11.85 -20.91 -14.26
CA SER A 92 -11.01 -21.80 -15.07
C SER A 92 -10.69 -23.14 -14.37
N GLY A 93 -10.93 -23.23 -13.06
CA GLY A 93 -10.53 -24.36 -12.22
C GLY A 93 -9.04 -24.40 -11.90
N LEU A 94 -8.26 -23.41 -12.35
CA LEU A 94 -6.82 -23.34 -12.12
C LEU A 94 -6.52 -23.00 -10.66
N GLN A 95 -5.67 -23.81 -10.03
CA GLN A 95 -5.14 -23.56 -8.69
C GLN A 95 -3.64 -23.75 -8.72
N TYR A 96 -2.89 -22.73 -8.31
CA TYR A 96 -1.45 -22.85 -8.16
C TYR A 96 -0.90 -21.98 -7.03
N ASN A 97 0.23 -22.42 -6.49
CA ASN A 97 1.02 -21.71 -5.49
C ASN A 97 2.47 -21.74 -6.00
N PRO A 98 3.06 -20.62 -6.46
CA PRO A 98 4.44 -20.60 -6.95
C PRO A 98 5.49 -20.60 -5.83
N SER A 99 5.11 -20.30 -4.59
CA SER A 99 6.05 -19.97 -3.52
C SER A 99 6.67 -21.17 -2.81
N LYS A 100 6.08 -22.36 -2.90
CA LYS A 100 6.74 -23.59 -2.41
C LYS A 100 7.38 -24.27 -3.62
N LYS A 101 8.70 -24.48 -3.60
CA LYS A 101 9.46 -25.16 -4.68
C LYS A 101 8.83 -26.49 -5.11
N TRP A 102 8.13 -27.16 -4.20
CA TRP A 102 7.40 -28.40 -4.44
C TRP A 102 5.94 -28.21 -4.88
N SER A 103 5.29 -27.07 -4.63
CA SER A 103 3.85 -26.89 -4.92
C SER A 103 3.50 -26.78 -6.40
N LEU A 104 4.39 -26.22 -7.23
CA LEU A 104 4.22 -26.33 -8.69
C LEU A 104 4.15 -27.80 -9.14
N PHE A 105 4.83 -28.71 -8.43
CA PHE A 105 4.80 -30.16 -8.66
C PHE A 105 3.75 -30.91 -7.83
N THR A 106 3.06 -30.26 -6.86
CA THR A 106 2.02 -30.93 -6.04
C THR A 106 0.74 -31.25 -6.80
N ARG A 107 0.54 -30.65 -7.98
CA ARG A 107 -0.49 -31.04 -8.93
C ARG A 107 0.14 -31.25 -10.31
N PRO A 108 0.73 -32.42 -10.59
CA PRO A 108 1.30 -32.71 -11.90
C PRO A 108 0.25 -32.60 -13.03
N GLN A 109 -1.05 -32.69 -12.71
CA GLN A 109 -2.13 -32.43 -13.67
C GLN A 109 -2.11 -30.99 -14.22
N ASN A 110 -1.62 -30.00 -13.46
CA ASN A 110 -1.49 -28.63 -13.96
C ASN A 110 -0.50 -28.56 -15.13
N PHE A 111 0.56 -29.38 -15.13
CA PHE A 111 1.47 -29.46 -16.28
C PHE A 111 0.84 -30.16 -17.49
N ALA A 112 -0.24 -30.92 -17.33
CA ALA A 112 -1.03 -31.43 -18.46
C ALA A 112 -1.96 -30.35 -19.05
N ASN A 113 -2.29 -29.30 -18.28
CA ASN A 113 -3.09 -28.17 -18.72
C ASN A 113 -2.28 -27.23 -19.64
N SER A 114 -2.72 -27.08 -20.90
CA SER A 114 -2.06 -26.21 -21.89
C SER A 114 -2.06 -24.74 -21.48
N ARG A 115 -3.14 -24.25 -20.85
CA ARG A 115 -3.27 -22.87 -20.35
C ARG A 115 -2.22 -22.57 -19.28
N PHE A 116 -2.01 -23.50 -18.34
CA PHE A 116 -0.98 -23.36 -17.31
C PHE A 116 0.44 -23.36 -17.91
N ARG A 117 0.73 -24.23 -18.89
CA ARG A 117 2.03 -24.22 -19.58
C ARG A 117 2.29 -22.91 -20.32
N SER A 118 1.27 -22.37 -21.00
CA SER A 118 1.33 -21.06 -21.66
C SER A 118 1.63 -19.95 -20.66
N MET A 119 0.89 -19.89 -19.55
CA MET A 119 1.10 -18.93 -18.47
C MET A 119 2.54 -18.97 -17.94
N ILE A 120 3.08 -20.16 -17.64
CA ILE A 120 4.45 -20.29 -17.11
C ILE A 120 5.51 -19.89 -18.16
N SER A 121 5.32 -20.28 -19.43
CA SER A 121 6.22 -19.90 -20.51
C SER A 121 6.28 -18.38 -20.66
N ASP A 122 5.12 -17.73 -20.66
CA ASP A 122 4.99 -16.28 -20.77
C ASP A 122 5.51 -15.54 -19.53
N LEU A 123 5.32 -16.09 -18.34
CA LEU A 123 5.92 -15.55 -17.11
C LEU A 123 7.45 -15.50 -17.22
N LEU A 124 8.08 -16.62 -17.63
CA LEU A 124 9.53 -16.67 -17.78
C LEU A 124 10.01 -15.72 -18.89
N ARG A 125 9.27 -15.65 -20.00
CA ARG A 125 9.53 -14.73 -21.12
C ARG A 125 9.45 -13.27 -20.65
N PHE A 126 8.41 -12.91 -19.92
CA PHE A 126 8.22 -11.56 -19.37
C PHE A 126 9.34 -11.20 -18.42
N TYR A 127 9.71 -12.09 -17.50
CA TYR A 127 10.78 -11.85 -16.53
C TYR A 127 12.13 -11.64 -17.24
N GLU A 128 12.46 -12.51 -18.20
CA GLU A 128 13.72 -12.40 -18.94
C GLU A 128 13.81 -11.12 -19.78
N ALA A 129 12.72 -10.74 -20.45
CA ALA A 129 12.66 -9.53 -21.27
C ALA A 129 12.80 -8.25 -20.42
N ASN A 130 12.36 -8.29 -19.17
CA ASN A 130 12.22 -7.10 -18.34
C ASN A 130 13.30 -6.94 -17.26
N LYS A 131 13.97 -8.01 -16.81
CA LYS A 131 14.87 -7.94 -15.65
C LYS A 131 16.05 -6.97 -15.80
N ALA A 132 16.50 -6.75 -17.03
CA ALA A 132 17.65 -5.90 -17.36
C ALA A 132 17.30 -4.80 -18.36
N LEU A 133 16.00 -4.55 -18.57
CA LEU A 133 15.51 -3.50 -19.46
C LEU A 133 15.92 -2.13 -18.90
N ASN A 134 16.48 -1.28 -19.74
CA ASN A 134 16.73 0.11 -19.37
C ASN A 134 15.40 0.87 -19.34
N ILE A 135 14.91 1.16 -18.14
CA ILE A 135 13.63 1.84 -17.91
C ILE A 135 13.58 3.25 -18.52
N ASP A 136 14.72 3.92 -18.63
CA ASP A 136 14.77 5.29 -19.16
C ASP A 136 14.46 5.34 -20.66
N GLU A 137 14.68 4.24 -21.38
CA GLU A 137 14.39 4.09 -22.81
C GLU A 137 12.95 3.63 -23.09
N VAL A 138 12.20 3.28 -22.04
CA VAL A 138 10.81 2.83 -22.17
C VAL A 138 9.89 4.03 -22.39
N ASP A 139 9.03 3.93 -23.40
CA ASP A 139 7.94 4.87 -23.65
C ASP A 139 7.04 5.01 -22.41
N SER A 140 6.92 6.23 -21.93
CA SER A 140 6.12 6.57 -20.76
C SER A 140 4.61 6.51 -21.01
N GLU A 141 4.18 6.50 -22.28
CA GLU A 141 2.77 6.39 -22.69
C GLU A 141 2.31 4.94 -22.88
N MET A 142 3.23 3.99 -23.00
CA MET A 142 2.88 2.59 -23.25
C MET A 142 2.22 1.97 -22.01
N THR A 143 1.02 1.43 -22.18
CA THR A 143 0.31 0.69 -21.12
C THR A 143 0.77 -0.77 -21.04
N ILE A 144 0.45 -1.43 -19.93
CA ILE A 144 0.69 -2.87 -19.78
C ILE A 144 -0.04 -3.68 -20.85
N GLU A 145 -1.32 -3.37 -21.13
CA GLU A 145 -2.10 -4.05 -22.15
C GLU A 145 -1.44 -3.93 -23.53
N ALA A 146 -1.05 -2.71 -23.92
CA ALA A 146 -0.43 -2.43 -25.22
C ALA A 146 0.89 -3.20 -25.40
N TYR A 147 1.73 -3.25 -24.35
CA TYR A 147 2.95 -4.05 -24.37
C TYR A 147 2.65 -5.54 -24.55
N LEU A 148 1.67 -6.06 -23.81
CA LEU A 148 1.32 -7.48 -23.88
C LEU A 148 0.78 -7.88 -25.25
N ASP A 149 -0.01 -7.03 -25.88
CA ASP A 149 -0.51 -7.21 -27.25
C ASP A 149 0.60 -7.19 -28.28
N GLN A 150 1.46 -6.16 -28.23
CA GLN A 150 2.58 -6.01 -29.16
C GLN A 150 3.52 -7.22 -29.16
N HIS A 151 3.70 -7.86 -28.00
CA HIS A 151 4.59 -9.00 -27.83
C HIS A 151 3.88 -10.36 -27.81
N GLY A 152 2.56 -10.39 -28.05
CA GLY A 152 1.77 -11.62 -28.16
C GLY A 152 1.80 -12.47 -26.89
N TYR A 153 1.57 -11.86 -25.73
CA TYR A 153 1.40 -12.57 -24.47
C TYR A 153 -0.01 -13.14 -24.34
N SER A 154 -0.12 -14.38 -23.86
CA SER A 154 -1.39 -15.11 -23.76
C SER A 154 -2.30 -14.58 -22.65
N ASP A 155 -3.61 -14.67 -22.84
CA ASP A 155 -4.63 -14.35 -21.82
C ASP A 155 -4.40 -15.12 -20.52
N ALA A 156 -3.87 -16.34 -20.63
CA ALA A 156 -3.48 -17.15 -19.48
C ALA A 156 -2.48 -16.44 -18.57
N PHE A 157 -1.46 -15.79 -19.15
CA PHE A 157 -0.49 -15.03 -18.37
C PHE A 157 -1.10 -13.76 -17.76
N ARG A 158 -1.92 -13.05 -18.54
CA ARG A 158 -2.61 -11.82 -18.13
C ARG A 158 -3.52 -12.08 -16.93
N GLU A 159 -4.49 -12.97 -17.10
CA GLU A 159 -5.61 -13.18 -16.19
C GLU A 159 -5.26 -14.07 -14.99
N GLU A 160 -4.34 -15.04 -15.14
CA GLU A 160 -4.03 -15.98 -14.06
C GLU A 160 -2.82 -15.56 -13.23
N HIS A 161 -2.02 -14.59 -13.69
CA HIS A 161 -0.78 -14.20 -13.02
C HIS A 161 -0.57 -12.69 -12.92
N LEU A 162 -0.39 -12.00 -14.05
CA LEU A 162 0.07 -10.62 -14.02
C LEU A 162 -0.97 -9.70 -13.39
N TYR A 163 -2.21 -9.73 -13.87
CA TYR A 163 -3.23 -8.81 -13.37
C TYR A 163 -3.65 -9.11 -11.93
N PRO A 164 -3.87 -10.38 -11.53
CA PRO A 164 -4.03 -10.74 -10.12
C PRO A 164 -2.90 -10.21 -9.21
N MET A 165 -1.65 -10.31 -9.65
CA MET A 165 -0.51 -9.85 -8.88
C MET A 165 -0.51 -8.33 -8.73
N CYS A 166 -0.71 -7.60 -9.83
CA CYS A 166 -0.82 -6.14 -9.81
C CYS A 166 -2.01 -5.66 -8.96
N GLY A 167 -3.18 -6.28 -9.12
CA GLY A 167 -4.36 -5.98 -8.32
C GLY A 167 -4.13 -6.19 -6.82
N ALA A 168 -3.40 -7.25 -6.44
CA ALA A 168 -3.01 -7.47 -5.05
C ALA A 168 -2.00 -6.42 -4.53
N LEU A 169 -1.03 -6.01 -5.37
CA LEU A 169 0.01 -5.06 -4.98
C LEU A 169 -0.53 -3.64 -4.77
N TRP A 170 -1.37 -3.17 -5.68
CA TRP A 170 -1.89 -1.79 -5.67
C TRP A 170 -3.33 -1.68 -5.21
N SER A 171 -3.95 -2.79 -4.78
CA SER A 171 -5.35 -2.83 -4.37
C SER A 171 -6.32 -2.28 -5.42
N SER A 172 -5.95 -2.40 -6.70
CA SER A 172 -6.72 -1.89 -7.84
C SER A 172 -7.65 -2.97 -8.42
N PRO A 173 -8.78 -2.60 -9.06
CA PRO A 173 -9.57 -3.55 -9.81
C PRO A 173 -8.71 -4.11 -10.93
N VAL A 174 -8.77 -5.43 -11.14
CA VAL A 174 -7.95 -6.09 -12.15
C VAL A 174 -8.23 -5.54 -13.55
N GLU A 175 -9.46 -5.11 -13.80
CA GLU A 175 -9.89 -4.51 -15.06
C GLU A 175 -9.15 -3.20 -15.39
N GLN A 176 -8.56 -2.54 -14.39
CA GLN A 176 -7.80 -1.31 -14.57
C GLN A 176 -6.29 -1.55 -14.70
N VAL A 177 -5.81 -2.78 -14.40
CA VAL A 177 -4.37 -3.08 -14.42
C VAL A 177 -3.76 -2.91 -15.82
N GLY A 178 -4.53 -3.25 -16.86
CA GLY A 178 -4.07 -3.12 -18.25
C GLY A 178 -3.69 -1.68 -18.63
N GLU A 179 -4.32 -0.69 -17.99
CA GLU A 179 -4.12 0.74 -18.25
C GLU A 179 -2.95 1.36 -17.46
N ILE A 180 -2.40 0.63 -16.48
CA ILE A 180 -1.25 1.13 -15.73
C ILE A 180 -0.06 1.27 -16.70
N PRO A 181 0.69 2.39 -16.66
CA PRO A 181 1.87 2.55 -17.50
C PRO A 181 2.87 1.42 -17.31
N TYR A 182 3.27 0.79 -18.41
CA TYR A 182 4.21 -0.33 -18.42
C TYR A 182 5.52 0.02 -17.73
N LYS A 183 6.03 1.24 -17.99
CA LYS A 183 7.22 1.77 -17.33
C LYS A 183 7.11 1.71 -15.80
N PHE A 184 5.96 2.07 -15.24
CA PHE A 184 5.72 2.06 -13.79
C PHE A 184 5.76 0.64 -13.21
N VAL A 185 5.05 -0.30 -13.84
CA VAL A 185 5.00 -1.71 -13.39
C VAL A 185 6.36 -2.38 -13.46
N VAL A 186 7.08 -2.24 -14.57
CA VAL A 186 8.41 -2.87 -14.71
C VAL A 186 9.43 -2.23 -13.77
N SER A 187 9.40 -0.90 -13.60
CA SER A 187 10.25 -0.22 -12.61
C SER A 187 10.02 -0.77 -11.22
N PHE A 188 8.75 -0.94 -10.83
CA PHE A 188 8.39 -1.54 -9.55
C PHE A 188 8.90 -2.98 -9.43
N PHE A 189 8.69 -3.83 -10.44
CA PHE A 189 9.12 -5.23 -10.41
C PHE A 189 10.65 -5.38 -10.39
N GLN A 190 11.39 -4.54 -11.11
CA GLN A 190 12.86 -4.49 -11.04
C GLN A 190 13.32 -4.06 -9.65
N HIS A 191 12.78 -2.96 -9.12
CA HIS A 191 13.15 -2.43 -7.81
C HIS A 191 12.88 -3.45 -6.69
N HIS A 192 11.74 -4.14 -6.74
CA HIS A 192 11.30 -5.11 -5.72
C HIS A 192 11.83 -6.53 -5.97
N ARG A 193 12.72 -6.73 -6.96
CA ARG A 193 13.28 -8.04 -7.31
C ARG A 193 12.19 -9.10 -7.57
N MET A 194 11.11 -8.69 -8.22
CA MET A 194 9.98 -9.57 -8.55
C MET A 194 10.19 -10.34 -9.86
N LEU A 195 11.07 -9.83 -10.74
CA LEU A 195 11.44 -10.48 -12.02
C LEU A 195 12.48 -11.61 -11.87
N GLN A 196 12.89 -11.95 -10.65
CA GLN A 196 13.85 -13.01 -10.37
C GLN A 196 13.23 -14.17 -9.58
N LEU A 197 13.72 -15.39 -9.86
CA LEU A 197 13.26 -16.63 -9.21
C LEU A 197 14.06 -16.99 -7.96
N LYS A 198 15.22 -16.36 -7.75
CA LYS A 198 16.13 -16.58 -6.62
C LYS A 198 16.46 -15.26 -5.94
N ASP A 199 17.05 -15.33 -4.75
CA ASP A 199 17.60 -14.17 -4.02
C ASP A 199 16.59 -13.03 -3.79
N ARG A 200 15.32 -13.40 -3.59
CA ARG A 200 14.27 -12.46 -3.21
C ARG A 200 14.51 -11.97 -1.78
N PRO A 201 14.24 -10.70 -1.47
CA PRO A 201 14.38 -10.18 -0.12
C PRO A 201 13.55 -10.97 0.90
N GLN A 202 14.10 -11.18 2.09
CA GLN A 202 13.34 -11.72 3.21
C GLN A 202 12.34 -10.67 3.70
N TRP A 203 11.06 -11.02 3.63
CA TRP A 203 9.99 -10.19 4.15
C TRP A 203 9.89 -10.28 5.65
N LYS A 204 9.44 -9.19 6.27
CA LYS A 204 9.30 -9.00 7.70
C LYS A 204 7.98 -8.33 8.01
N THR A 205 7.52 -8.50 9.24
CA THR A 205 6.43 -7.73 9.84
C THR A 205 6.89 -7.14 11.17
N VAL A 206 6.20 -6.09 11.65
CA VAL A 206 6.48 -5.50 12.96
C VAL A 206 5.94 -6.42 14.05
N LYS A 207 6.78 -6.76 15.04
CA LYS A 207 6.37 -7.63 16.13
C LYS A 207 5.35 -6.89 17.01
N GLY A 208 4.18 -7.50 17.23
CA GLY A 208 3.08 -6.88 17.99
C GLY A 208 2.22 -5.92 17.17
N GLY A 209 2.32 -5.96 15.84
CA GLY A 209 1.54 -5.13 14.91
C GLY A 209 2.21 -3.79 14.60
N SER A 210 1.91 -3.25 13.42
CA SER A 210 2.54 -2.06 12.86
C SER A 210 2.34 -0.80 13.71
N ALA A 211 1.22 -0.64 14.42
CA ALA A 211 0.99 0.48 15.35
C ALA A 211 2.02 0.57 16.49
N THR A 212 2.86 -0.46 16.68
CA THR A 212 3.95 -0.44 17.66
C THR A 212 4.95 0.69 17.42
N TYR A 213 5.29 1.02 16.17
CA TYR A 213 6.21 2.13 15.91
C TYR A 213 5.56 3.49 16.16
N ILE A 214 4.25 3.61 15.96
CA ILE A 214 3.48 4.82 16.29
C ILE A 214 3.58 5.08 17.80
N ARG A 215 3.28 4.05 18.61
CA ARG A 215 3.40 4.12 20.08
C ARG A 215 4.82 4.44 20.52
N ALA A 216 5.83 3.90 19.86
CA ALA A 216 7.24 4.20 20.16
C ALA A 216 7.57 5.67 19.89
N ILE A 217 7.11 6.25 18.78
CA ILE A 217 7.28 7.68 18.49
C ILE A 217 6.57 8.53 19.55
N GLN A 218 5.32 8.22 19.89
CA GLN A 218 4.58 8.95 20.94
C GLN A 218 5.31 8.92 22.30
N ALA A 219 5.90 7.78 22.64
CA ALA A 219 6.63 7.63 23.90
C ALA A 219 7.99 8.34 23.93
N GLN A 220 8.72 8.34 22.81
CA GLN A 220 10.09 8.86 22.74
C GLN A 220 10.17 10.33 22.30
N CYS A 221 9.16 10.83 21.60
CA CYS A 221 9.07 12.21 21.11
C CYS A 221 8.03 13.00 21.91
N SER A 222 8.29 13.20 23.21
CA SER A 222 7.35 13.81 24.16
C SER A 222 7.01 15.28 23.89
N ASN A 223 7.78 15.94 23.02
CA ASN A 223 7.57 17.34 22.63
C ASN A 223 6.66 17.50 21.40
N ILE A 224 6.22 16.41 20.77
CA ILE A 224 5.17 16.46 19.76
C ILE A 224 3.84 16.72 20.48
N ALA A 225 3.12 17.75 20.03
CA ALA A 225 1.73 17.95 20.43
C ALA A 225 0.81 17.12 19.53
N TRP A 226 -0.07 16.32 20.13
CA TRP A 226 -0.94 15.38 19.45
C TRP A 226 -2.38 15.89 19.49
N GLN A 227 -2.98 16.16 18.33
CA GLN A 227 -4.35 16.68 18.20
C GLN A 227 -5.23 15.67 17.46
N HIS A 228 -6.21 15.10 18.17
CA HIS A 228 -7.28 14.28 17.58
C HIS A 228 -8.40 15.18 17.05
N THR A 229 -8.08 16.02 16.08
CA THR A 229 -9.07 16.92 15.48
C THR A 229 -8.84 17.06 13.98
N ALA A 230 -9.93 17.20 13.25
CA ALA A 230 -9.89 17.47 11.83
C ALA A 230 -9.49 18.92 11.58
N VAL A 231 -8.56 19.13 10.65
CA VAL A 231 -8.33 20.45 10.07
C VAL A 231 -9.43 20.69 9.04
N GLN A 232 -10.09 21.84 9.14
CA GLN A 232 -11.14 22.25 8.21
C GLN A 232 -10.60 23.16 7.12
N GLN A 233 -9.58 23.96 7.43
CA GLN A 233 -8.99 24.89 6.49
C GLN A 233 -7.57 25.29 6.93
N VAL A 234 -6.74 25.62 5.94
CA VAL A 234 -5.41 26.16 6.10
C VAL A 234 -5.35 27.48 5.34
N LYS A 235 -4.97 28.56 6.04
CA LYS A 235 -4.72 29.88 5.43
C LYS A 235 -3.25 30.22 5.56
N ARG A 236 -2.66 30.71 4.48
CA ARG A 236 -1.23 31.00 4.40
C ARG A 236 -1.04 32.50 4.28
N PHE A 237 -0.09 33.02 5.03
CA PHE A 237 0.30 34.43 5.04
C PHE A 237 1.81 34.55 4.87
N ASP A 238 2.31 35.76 4.64
CA ASP A 238 3.73 36.01 4.39
C ASP A 238 4.62 35.59 5.58
N ASP A 239 4.13 35.75 6.82
CA ASP A 239 4.86 35.51 8.05
C ASP A 239 4.42 34.27 8.85
N HIS A 240 3.23 33.71 8.57
CA HIS A 240 2.70 32.56 9.30
C HIS A 240 1.68 31.74 8.49
N VAL A 241 1.25 30.61 9.05
CA VAL A 241 0.17 29.77 8.57
C VAL A 241 -0.86 29.60 9.69
N GLU A 242 -2.13 29.77 9.37
CA GLU A 242 -3.26 29.49 10.27
C GLU A 242 -3.85 28.10 9.97
N ILE A 243 -3.95 27.27 11.00
CA ILE A 243 -4.68 26.00 10.97
C ILE A 243 -6.03 26.19 11.64
N HIS A 244 -7.10 26.08 10.86
CA HIS A 244 -8.48 26.20 11.32
C HIS A 244 -9.03 24.80 11.59
N THR A 245 -9.53 24.60 12.79
CA THR A 245 -10.26 23.41 13.23
C THR A 245 -11.67 23.84 13.65
N ASP A 246 -12.51 22.90 14.06
CA ASP A 246 -13.89 23.25 14.49
C ASP A 246 -13.92 24.23 15.67
N ASP A 247 -12.94 24.13 16.58
CA ASP A 247 -12.97 24.83 17.88
C ASP A 247 -11.94 25.96 18.01
N GLN A 248 -10.93 25.99 17.13
CA GLN A 248 -9.77 26.87 17.29
C GLN A 248 -9.09 27.22 15.96
N VAL A 249 -8.43 28.38 15.97
CA VAL A 249 -7.46 28.81 14.97
C VAL A 249 -6.09 28.85 15.62
N LEU A 250 -5.12 28.16 15.02
CA LEU A 250 -3.77 28.02 15.57
C LEU A 250 -2.73 28.52 14.57
N ASN A 251 -1.81 29.37 15.04
CA ASN A 251 -0.72 29.90 14.21
C ASN A 251 0.51 29.00 14.26
N PHE A 252 1.15 28.83 13.10
CA PHE A 252 2.35 28.06 12.85
C PHE A 252 3.28 28.81 11.88
N ASP A 253 4.56 28.48 11.87
CA ASP A 253 5.52 29.04 10.90
C ASP A 253 5.47 28.30 9.56
N TRP A 254 5.07 27.01 9.61
CA TRP A 254 5.08 26.08 8.48
C TRP A 254 4.00 25.02 8.63
N VAL A 255 3.46 24.53 7.50
CA VAL A 255 2.52 23.41 7.45
C VAL A 255 3.03 22.30 6.52
N ILE A 256 2.92 21.06 6.97
CA ILE A 256 3.18 19.85 6.18
C ILE A 256 1.87 19.10 6.01
N PHE A 257 1.42 18.98 4.77
CA PHE A 257 0.33 18.07 4.41
C PHE A 257 0.89 16.66 4.25
N ALA A 258 0.45 15.76 5.13
CA ALA A 258 0.83 14.35 5.18
C ALA A 258 -0.38 13.41 5.06
N ALA A 259 -1.38 13.85 4.29
CA ALA A 259 -2.61 13.14 3.95
C ALA A 259 -2.71 12.95 2.43
N HIS A 260 -3.78 12.32 1.95
CA HIS A 260 -4.00 12.14 0.52
C HIS A 260 -4.14 13.49 -0.19
N ALA A 261 -3.66 13.58 -1.44
CA ALA A 261 -3.69 14.83 -2.22
C ALA A 261 -5.11 15.41 -2.36
N ASP A 262 -6.12 14.55 -2.57
CA ASP A 262 -7.53 14.91 -2.67
C ASP A 262 -8.12 15.41 -1.34
N ASP A 263 -7.61 14.92 -0.21
CA ASP A 263 -7.93 15.44 1.12
C ASP A 263 -7.22 16.76 1.41
N CYS A 264 -6.03 16.99 0.85
CA CYS A 264 -5.23 18.18 1.12
C CYS A 264 -5.71 19.40 0.33
N LEU A 265 -6.01 19.22 -0.96
CA LEU A 265 -6.36 20.33 -1.85
C LEU A 265 -7.56 21.16 -1.35
N PRO A 266 -8.68 20.57 -0.87
CA PRO A 266 -9.81 21.33 -0.33
C PRO A 266 -9.51 22.08 0.97
N LEU A 267 -8.47 21.68 1.72
CA LEU A 267 -8.09 22.35 2.95
C LEU A 267 -7.38 23.68 2.68
N LEU A 268 -6.74 23.85 1.53
CA LEU A 268 -6.05 25.08 1.15
C LEU A 268 -7.07 26.16 0.78
N TYR A 269 -7.16 27.22 1.57
CA TYR A 269 -8.05 28.36 1.29
C TYR A 269 -7.68 29.09 -0.01
N ASP A 270 -6.38 29.18 -0.30
CA ASP A 270 -5.78 29.94 -1.39
C ASP A 270 -4.99 29.02 -2.34
N ALA A 271 -5.48 27.80 -2.59
CA ALA A 271 -4.83 26.84 -3.48
C ALA A 271 -4.46 27.48 -4.83
N THR A 272 -3.18 27.51 -5.15
CA THR A 272 -2.66 28.10 -6.39
C THR A 272 -3.05 27.24 -7.61
N PRO A 273 -3.02 27.77 -8.84
CA PRO A 273 -3.27 26.97 -10.04
C PRO A 273 -2.36 25.75 -10.19
N LEU A 274 -1.08 25.86 -9.79
CA LEU A 274 -0.14 24.73 -9.80
C LEU A 274 -0.50 23.67 -8.76
N GLU A 275 -0.91 24.07 -7.56
CA GLU A 275 -1.37 23.12 -6.54
C GLU A 275 -2.64 22.39 -6.97
N GLN A 276 -3.59 23.10 -7.59
CA GLN A 276 -4.82 22.49 -8.11
C GLN A 276 -4.52 21.48 -9.22
N ASP A 277 -3.65 21.83 -10.16
CA ASP A 277 -3.23 20.96 -11.27
C ASP A 277 -2.51 19.70 -10.78
N ILE A 278 -1.48 19.88 -9.94
CA ILE A 278 -0.64 18.77 -9.48
C ILE A 278 -1.37 17.89 -8.47
N LEU A 279 -1.97 18.47 -7.42
CA LEU A 279 -2.67 17.67 -6.39
C LEU A 279 -3.96 17.05 -6.93
N GLY A 280 -4.64 17.73 -7.85
CA GLY A 280 -5.86 17.24 -8.50
C GLY A 280 -5.62 16.08 -9.47
N SER A 281 -4.36 15.81 -9.83
CA SER A 281 -4.00 14.69 -10.71
C SER A 281 -3.99 13.33 -9.99
N PHE A 282 -4.03 13.30 -8.67
CA PHE A 282 -4.03 12.06 -7.89
C PHE A 282 -5.45 11.61 -7.54
N SER A 283 -5.90 10.53 -8.17
CA SER A 283 -7.17 9.88 -7.85
C SER A 283 -7.00 8.75 -6.83
N TYR A 284 -8.07 8.41 -6.13
CA TYR A 284 -8.08 7.36 -5.12
C TYR A 284 -9.26 6.41 -5.30
N GLN A 285 -9.07 5.17 -4.88
CA GLN A 285 -10.10 4.14 -4.90
C GLN A 285 -10.45 3.71 -3.48
N ASP A 286 -11.74 3.74 -3.17
CA ASP A 286 -12.28 3.15 -1.95
C ASP A 286 -12.19 1.62 -1.94
N ASN A 287 -11.71 1.12 -0.82
CA ASN A 287 -11.41 -0.28 -0.60
C ASN A 287 -11.95 -0.70 0.78
N THR A 288 -12.61 -1.85 0.84
CA THR A 288 -13.13 -2.41 2.10
C THR A 288 -12.25 -3.57 2.53
N MET A 289 -11.68 -3.45 3.74
CA MET A 289 -10.94 -4.52 4.39
C MET A 289 -11.79 -5.16 5.48
N VAL A 290 -11.88 -6.49 5.48
CA VAL A 290 -12.62 -7.26 6.48
C VAL A 290 -11.66 -8.22 7.18
N VAL A 291 -11.49 -8.05 8.49
CA VAL A 291 -10.75 -9.00 9.35
C VAL A 291 -11.75 -9.99 9.93
N HIS A 292 -11.54 -11.28 9.69
CA HIS A 292 -12.48 -12.34 10.06
C HIS A 292 -11.79 -13.68 10.32
N ARG A 293 -12.54 -14.68 10.78
CA ARG A 293 -12.06 -16.08 10.95
C ARG A 293 -12.80 -17.11 10.08
N ASP A 294 -13.55 -16.62 9.09
CA ASP A 294 -14.34 -17.48 8.20
C ASP A 294 -13.46 -18.28 7.24
N LEU A 295 -13.36 -19.59 7.51
CA LEU A 295 -12.55 -20.51 6.72
C LEU A 295 -13.09 -20.73 5.30
N SER A 296 -14.36 -20.40 5.02
CA SER A 296 -14.94 -20.60 3.69
C SER A 296 -14.29 -19.73 2.62
N ILE A 297 -13.59 -18.66 3.01
CA ILE A 297 -12.84 -17.83 2.07
C ILE A 297 -11.68 -18.61 1.44
N MET A 298 -11.03 -19.51 2.18
CA MET A 298 -9.82 -20.20 1.71
C MET A 298 -10.15 -21.48 0.91
N PRO A 299 -9.23 -21.97 0.05
CA PRO A 299 -9.40 -23.25 -0.63
C PRO A 299 -9.59 -24.42 0.35
N LYS A 300 -10.40 -25.41 -0.04
CA LYS A 300 -10.65 -26.63 0.75
C LYS A 300 -9.37 -27.37 1.14
N SER A 301 -8.38 -27.41 0.25
CA SER A 301 -7.10 -28.06 0.51
C SER A 301 -6.12 -27.09 1.14
N ARG A 302 -5.74 -27.34 2.40
CA ARG A 302 -4.77 -26.52 3.14
C ARG A 302 -3.38 -26.46 2.48
N SER A 303 -3.05 -27.44 1.62
CA SER A 303 -1.81 -27.40 0.82
C SER A 303 -1.77 -26.25 -0.20
N GLN A 304 -2.93 -25.69 -0.58
CA GLN A 304 -3.06 -24.57 -1.51
C GLN A 304 -3.06 -23.21 -0.81
N TRP A 305 -3.07 -23.20 0.52
CA TRP A 305 -3.02 -21.96 1.28
C TRP A 305 -1.68 -21.28 1.11
N ALA A 306 -1.75 -19.96 1.01
CA ALA A 306 -0.63 -19.07 0.97
C ALA A 306 -0.96 -17.84 1.81
N SER A 307 0.07 -17.11 2.22
CA SER A 307 -0.08 -15.85 2.94
C SER A 307 -0.92 -14.84 2.16
N TRP A 308 -0.74 -14.77 0.85
CA TRP A 308 -1.48 -13.94 -0.09
C TRP A 308 -2.28 -14.84 -1.01
N HIS A 309 -3.59 -14.69 -1.00
CA HIS A 309 -4.48 -15.55 -1.75
C HIS A 309 -5.40 -14.74 -2.65
N VAL A 310 -5.40 -15.06 -3.94
CA VAL A 310 -6.33 -14.49 -4.92
C VAL A 310 -7.47 -15.47 -5.20
N HIS A 311 -8.69 -14.97 -5.06
CA HIS A 311 -9.92 -15.66 -5.47
C HIS A 311 -10.40 -15.07 -6.77
N VAL A 312 -10.56 -15.90 -7.81
CA VAL A 312 -11.22 -15.49 -9.05
C VAL A 312 -12.59 -16.16 -9.11
N THR A 313 -13.66 -15.36 -9.06
CA THR A 313 -15.05 -15.83 -9.06
C THR A 313 -15.78 -15.37 -10.32
N PRO A 314 -16.83 -16.07 -10.77
CA PRO A 314 -17.67 -15.56 -11.85
C PRO A 314 -18.38 -14.27 -11.41
N GLU A 315 -18.48 -13.28 -12.30
CA GLU A 315 -19.34 -12.13 -12.08
C GLU A 315 -20.81 -12.56 -12.15
N HIS A 316 -21.63 -12.08 -11.21
CA HIS A 316 -23.07 -12.36 -11.16
C HIS A 316 -23.93 -11.24 -11.78
N SER A 317 -23.33 -10.33 -12.55
CA SER A 317 -24.03 -9.24 -13.23
C SER A 317 -24.86 -9.78 -14.42
N LYS A 318 -26.07 -9.24 -14.62
CA LYS A 318 -27.02 -9.72 -15.65
C LYS A 318 -26.78 -9.13 -17.05
N GLU A 319 -25.75 -8.33 -17.25
CA GLU A 319 -25.50 -7.63 -18.51
C GLU A 319 -24.20 -8.10 -19.16
N SER A 320 -24.36 -9.04 -20.11
CA SER A 320 -23.43 -9.40 -21.20
C SER A 320 -21.97 -9.77 -20.87
N GLY A 321 -21.64 -11.06 -21.05
CA GLY A 321 -20.27 -11.59 -21.07
C GLY A 321 -19.71 -11.78 -19.67
N ALA A 322 -19.39 -13.02 -19.26
CA ALA A 322 -18.89 -13.27 -17.92
C ALA A 322 -17.56 -12.53 -17.71
N LYS A 323 -17.58 -11.36 -17.05
CA LYS A 323 -16.39 -10.81 -16.41
C LYS A 323 -16.11 -11.66 -15.17
N VAL A 324 -14.88 -11.66 -14.71
CA VAL A 324 -14.46 -12.36 -13.50
C VAL A 324 -14.22 -11.33 -12.40
N HIS A 325 -14.50 -11.68 -11.15
CA HIS A 325 -14.26 -10.81 -10.00
C HIS A 325 -13.06 -11.34 -9.22
N TYR A 326 -12.15 -10.44 -8.86
CA TYR A 326 -10.96 -10.77 -8.09
C TYR A 326 -11.13 -10.32 -6.64
N GLY A 327 -10.82 -11.21 -5.71
CA GLY A 327 -10.79 -10.92 -4.27
C GLY A 327 -9.44 -11.32 -3.71
N PHE A 328 -8.96 -10.57 -2.73
CA PHE A 328 -7.64 -10.79 -2.13
C PHE A 328 -7.80 -11.10 -0.65
N THR A 329 -7.14 -12.15 -0.18
CA THR A 329 -7.17 -12.55 1.22
C THR A 329 -5.78 -12.80 1.76
N TYR A 330 -5.51 -12.20 2.90
CA TYR A 330 -4.29 -12.30 3.66
C TYR A 330 -4.48 -13.30 4.79
N TRP A 331 -3.71 -14.39 4.80
CA TRP A 331 -3.70 -15.33 5.92
C TRP A 331 -2.79 -14.81 7.03
N MET A 332 -3.39 -14.11 8.00
CA MET A 332 -2.67 -13.30 8.98
C MET A 332 -1.81 -14.15 9.93
N ASN A 333 -2.21 -15.39 10.25
CA ASN A 333 -1.36 -16.27 11.06
C ASN A 333 -0.01 -16.57 10.39
N SER A 334 0.01 -16.67 9.06
CA SER A 334 1.23 -16.93 8.27
C SER A 334 2.04 -15.65 8.06
N LEU A 335 1.37 -14.52 7.79
CA LEU A 335 2.02 -13.21 7.59
C LEU A 335 2.60 -12.63 8.87
N GLN A 336 1.84 -12.65 9.96
CA GLN A 336 2.20 -11.99 11.22
C GLN A 336 2.64 -12.95 12.33
N ASN A 337 2.81 -14.24 12.03
CA ASN A 337 3.12 -15.30 13.01
C ASN A 337 2.19 -15.25 14.24
N LEU A 338 0.88 -15.08 14.01
CA LEU A 338 -0.08 -14.94 15.10
C LEU A 338 -0.08 -16.19 15.99
N SER A 339 -0.04 -15.98 17.30
CA SER A 339 0.14 -17.03 18.30
C SER A 339 -1.14 -17.81 18.66
N CYS A 340 -2.26 -17.51 18.00
CA CYS A 340 -3.55 -18.18 18.21
C CYS A 340 -3.72 -19.39 17.28
N SER A 341 -4.62 -20.30 17.67
CA SER A 341 -4.94 -21.51 16.91
C SER A 341 -6.02 -21.25 15.86
N SER A 342 -6.96 -20.35 16.18
CA SER A 342 -7.93 -19.81 15.25
C SER A 342 -7.23 -19.15 14.06
N GLN A 343 -7.71 -19.45 12.86
CA GLN A 343 -7.18 -18.87 11.64
C GLN A 343 -7.86 -17.51 11.40
N ILE A 344 -7.04 -16.48 11.24
CA ILE A 344 -7.47 -15.10 11.03
C ILE A 344 -7.06 -14.69 9.62
N PHE A 345 -8.00 -14.04 8.95
CA PHE A 345 -7.87 -13.56 7.59
C PHE A 345 -8.18 -12.07 7.53
N SER A 346 -7.52 -11.37 6.64
CA SER A 346 -7.89 -10.02 6.23
C SER A 346 -8.23 -10.08 4.74
N THR A 347 -9.48 -9.82 4.37
CA THR A 347 -9.95 -9.89 2.99
C THR A 347 -10.26 -8.50 2.46
N LEU A 348 -9.57 -8.14 1.38
CA LEU A 348 -9.74 -6.90 0.64
C LEU A 348 -10.82 -7.10 -0.41
N ASN A 349 -11.81 -6.20 -0.41
CA ASN A 349 -12.97 -6.18 -1.31
C ASN A 349 -13.56 -7.59 -1.50
N PRO A 350 -14.16 -8.19 -0.44
CA PRO A 350 -14.65 -9.56 -0.50
C PRO A 350 -15.56 -9.81 -1.71
N ASN A 351 -15.14 -10.69 -2.62
CA ASN A 351 -15.92 -11.16 -3.77
C ASN A 351 -16.70 -12.46 -3.47
N MET A 352 -16.60 -12.96 -2.24
CA MET A 352 -17.32 -14.12 -1.72
C MET A 352 -17.97 -13.75 -0.38
N PRO A 353 -19.11 -14.38 -0.02
CA PRO A 353 -19.78 -14.08 1.24
C PRO A 353 -18.89 -14.47 2.43
N ILE A 354 -18.77 -13.55 3.40
CA ILE A 354 -18.14 -13.79 4.70
C ILE A 354 -19.26 -13.83 5.74
N ASN A 355 -19.26 -14.86 6.60
CA ASN A 355 -20.22 -14.98 7.69
C ASN A 355 -20.09 -13.80 8.66
N PRO A 356 -21.13 -12.95 8.83
CA PRO A 356 -21.05 -11.75 9.68
C PRO A 356 -20.74 -12.06 11.14
N LYS A 357 -21.11 -13.25 11.64
CA LYS A 357 -20.81 -13.68 13.02
C LYS A 357 -19.33 -14.03 13.24
N GLN A 358 -18.54 -14.05 12.18
CA GLN A 358 -17.11 -14.36 12.20
C GLN A 358 -16.24 -13.16 11.84
N VAL A 359 -16.85 -11.99 11.59
CA VAL A 359 -16.15 -10.72 11.36
C VAL A 359 -15.74 -10.13 12.70
N PHE A 360 -14.47 -9.73 12.78
CA PHE A 360 -13.93 -8.97 13.90
C PHE A 360 -13.96 -7.48 13.61
N VAL A 361 -13.53 -7.09 12.40
CA VAL A 361 -13.34 -5.69 12.02
C VAL A 361 -13.70 -5.50 10.56
N THR A 362 -14.36 -4.39 10.26
CA THR A 362 -14.47 -3.83 8.90
C THR A 362 -13.83 -2.45 8.90
N ARG A 363 -13.00 -2.18 7.89
CA ARG A 363 -12.33 -0.89 7.66
C ARG A 363 -12.50 -0.46 6.22
N HIS A 364 -12.57 0.86 6.02
CA HIS A 364 -12.57 1.48 4.70
C HIS A 364 -11.26 2.24 4.55
N TYR A 365 -10.55 1.94 3.47
CA TYR A 365 -9.29 2.57 3.09
C TYR A 365 -9.42 3.16 1.69
N ARG A 366 -8.58 4.13 1.38
CA ARG A 366 -8.43 4.66 0.02
C ARG A 366 -7.02 4.41 -0.46
N HIS A 367 -6.86 3.80 -1.63
CA HIS A 367 -5.56 3.58 -2.25
C HIS A 367 -5.39 4.49 -3.46
N PRO A 368 -4.20 5.06 -3.69
CA PRO A 368 -3.95 5.90 -4.86
C PRO A 368 -4.03 5.08 -6.15
N ILE A 369 -4.57 5.69 -7.20
CA ILE A 369 -4.57 5.15 -8.56
C ILE A 369 -3.35 5.72 -9.28
N PHE A 370 -2.51 4.83 -9.83
CA PHE A 370 -1.28 5.20 -10.54
C PHE A 370 -1.50 5.18 -12.06
N ASP A 371 -2.36 6.09 -12.51
CA ASP A 371 -2.55 6.38 -13.93
C ASP A 371 -1.50 7.37 -14.45
N ARG A 372 -1.61 7.70 -15.74
CA ARG A 372 -0.68 8.61 -16.42
C ARG A 372 -0.62 9.99 -15.74
N PRO A 373 -1.75 10.69 -15.50
CA PRO A 373 -1.76 11.97 -14.77
C PRO A 373 -1.05 11.90 -13.41
N ALA A 374 -1.35 10.88 -12.60
CA ALA A 374 -0.73 10.73 -11.29
C ALA A 374 0.80 10.59 -11.39
N ILE A 375 1.29 9.75 -12.29
CA ILE A 375 2.73 9.51 -12.48
C ILE A 375 3.45 10.77 -12.99
N ASP A 376 2.86 11.53 -13.91
CA ASP A 376 3.46 12.77 -14.39
C ASP A 376 3.50 13.84 -13.29
N ALA A 377 2.45 13.92 -12.47
CA ALA A 377 2.41 14.82 -11.31
C ALA A 377 3.50 14.50 -10.28
N GLN A 378 3.91 13.23 -10.11
CA GLN A 378 4.98 12.85 -9.17
C GLN A 378 6.32 13.55 -9.47
N LEU A 379 6.61 13.80 -10.75
CA LEU A 379 7.85 14.46 -11.19
C LEU A 379 7.87 15.96 -10.87
N ARG A 380 6.70 16.53 -10.52
CA ARG A 380 6.47 17.97 -10.35
C ARG A 380 6.38 18.39 -8.89
N TRP A 381 6.69 17.49 -7.95
CA TRP A 381 6.62 17.73 -6.51
C TRP A 381 7.32 19.03 -6.05
N SER A 382 8.51 19.32 -6.60
CA SER A 382 9.29 20.51 -6.24
C SER A 382 8.68 21.83 -6.71
N GLU A 383 7.69 21.80 -7.60
CA GLU A 383 6.96 23.01 -8.03
C GLU A 383 6.04 23.54 -6.93
N ILE A 384 5.60 22.69 -5.99
CA ILE A 384 4.60 23.05 -4.96
C ILE A 384 5.10 22.88 -3.52
N SER A 385 6.02 21.95 -3.25
CA SER A 385 6.55 21.75 -1.89
C SER A 385 7.70 22.69 -1.60
N GLY A 386 7.68 23.35 -0.44
CA GLY A 386 8.63 24.41 -0.08
C GLY A 386 8.14 25.81 -0.40
N VAL A 387 6.98 25.93 -1.04
CA VAL A 387 6.40 27.19 -1.49
C VAL A 387 5.32 27.62 -0.49
N ASN A 388 5.20 28.93 -0.23
CA ASN A 388 4.18 29.50 0.66
C ASN A 388 4.10 28.81 2.04
N ARG A 389 5.26 28.55 2.66
CA ARG A 389 5.37 27.90 3.98
C ARG A 389 4.68 26.54 4.07
N THR A 390 4.60 25.83 2.94
CA THR A 390 3.83 24.61 2.77
C THR A 390 4.70 23.50 2.18
N SER A 391 4.55 22.29 2.70
CA SER A 391 5.14 21.09 2.12
C SER A 391 4.12 19.98 1.98
N PHE A 392 4.33 19.08 1.01
CA PHE A 392 3.44 17.94 0.76
C PHE A 392 4.24 16.64 0.82
N CYS A 393 3.75 15.65 1.56
CA CYS A 393 4.33 14.32 1.60
C CYS A 393 3.23 13.26 1.72
N GLY A 394 3.55 12.04 1.32
CA GLY A 394 2.56 10.98 1.16
C GLY A 394 3.09 9.87 0.27
N ALA A 395 2.56 8.66 0.46
CA ALA A 395 3.00 7.50 -0.32
C ALA A 395 2.68 7.62 -1.83
N TYR A 396 1.71 8.47 -2.19
CA TYR A 396 1.32 8.76 -3.57
C TYR A 396 2.40 9.49 -4.39
N TRP A 397 3.46 10.00 -3.76
CA TRP A 397 4.65 10.54 -4.44
C TRP A 397 5.64 9.47 -4.93
N GLY A 398 5.33 8.18 -4.75
CA GLY A 398 6.11 7.05 -5.22
C GLY A 398 5.21 5.89 -5.66
N TRP A 399 5.49 4.66 -5.23
CA TRP A 399 4.67 3.49 -5.62
C TRP A 399 3.48 3.22 -4.69
N GLY A 400 3.21 4.10 -3.71
CA GLY A 400 2.11 3.92 -2.76
C GLY A 400 2.46 3.07 -1.54
N PHE A 401 3.72 2.69 -1.36
CA PHE A 401 4.14 1.84 -0.25
C PHE A 401 4.61 2.65 0.96
N HIS A 402 4.77 1.97 2.09
CA HIS A 402 5.16 2.57 3.37
C HIS A 402 6.51 3.30 3.31
N GLU A 403 7.49 2.72 2.60
CA GLU A 403 8.79 3.36 2.37
C GLU A 403 8.63 4.64 1.55
N ASP A 404 7.74 4.69 0.55
CA ASP A 404 7.55 5.89 -0.27
C ASP A 404 6.92 7.02 0.55
N GLY A 405 6.06 6.66 1.51
CA GLY A 405 5.57 7.58 2.52
C GLY A 405 6.70 8.13 3.41
N ALA A 406 7.61 7.28 3.90
CA ALA A 406 8.77 7.72 4.67
C ALA A 406 9.76 8.55 3.84
N ARG A 407 9.99 8.16 2.57
CA ARG A 407 10.90 8.81 1.63
C ARG A 407 10.41 10.21 1.25
N SER A 408 9.11 10.36 0.95
CA SER A 408 8.53 11.68 0.68
C SER A 408 8.60 12.59 1.90
N ALA A 409 8.38 12.05 3.10
CA ALA A 409 8.58 12.80 4.34
C ALA A 409 10.05 13.19 4.56
N GLN A 410 11.01 12.29 4.29
CA GLN A 410 12.43 12.61 4.36
C GLN A 410 12.80 13.76 3.42
N ARG A 411 12.26 13.80 2.19
CA ARG A 411 12.46 14.93 1.26
C ARG A 411 11.99 16.26 1.87
N VAL A 412 10.84 16.26 2.54
CA VAL A 412 10.33 17.46 3.24
C VAL A 412 11.22 17.85 4.42
N VAL A 413 11.68 16.87 5.21
CA VAL A 413 12.61 17.11 6.32
C VAL A 413 13.90 17.76 5.82
N ASP A 414 14.49 17.23 4.75
CA ASP A 414 15.72 17.75 4.17
C ASP A 414 15.53 19.19 3.65
N GLN A 415 14.40 19.47 2.99
CA GLN A 415 14.05 20.81 2.54
C GLN A 415 13.98 21.81 3.70
N ILE A 416 13.21 21.48 4.76
CA ILE A 416 13.06 22.34 5.93
C ILE A 416 14.38 22.56 6.68
N GLN A 417 15.27 21.56 6.70
CA GLN A 417 16.57 21.67 7.37
C GLN A 417 17.60 22.51 6.60
N VAL A 418 17.47 22.61 5.27
CA VAL A 418 18.32 23.49 4.45
C VAL A 418 17.86 24.95 4.57
N ASP A 419 16.55 25.17 4.75
CA ASP A 419 15.93 26.49 4.85
C ASP A 419 15.96 27.10 6.27
N ALA A 420 16.36 26.31 7.28
CA ALA A 420 16.47 26.71 8.69
C ALA A 420 17.89 27.14 9.07
#